data_AF-A0A2S7YPE7-F1
#
_entry.id   AF-A0A2S7YPE7-F1
#
_cell.length_a   1.000
_cell.length_b   1.000
_cell.length_c   1.000
_cell.angle_alpha   90.00
_cell.angle_beta   90.00
_cell.angle_gamma   90.00
#
_symmetry.space_group_name_H-M   'P 1'
#
loop_
_entity.id
_entity.type
_entity.pdbx_description
1 polymer ?
#
loop_
_entity_poly.entity_id
_entity_poly.type
_entity_poly.pdbx_seq_one_letter_code
_entity_poly.pdbx_strand_id
1 'polypeptide(L)'
;MVRIAAVALLAFAVFPLAAPQAPDDANEPILDFEGNPLSEAKQEEFLKLDQEGQKKFDELVATYTKQQQDIDQDLKVISAKQSDILGIPKSDEEEFTP
;
A
#
# COMPACT_ATOMS: atom_id res chain seq x y z
N MET A 1 -42.51 -9.75 22.28
CA MET A 1 -41.45 -9.83 23.31
C MET A 1 -40.16 -9.33 22.68
N VAL A 2 -39.68 -8.16 23.10
CA VAL A 2 -38.45 -7.55 22.60
C VAL A 2 -37.33 -7.92 23.57
N ARG A 3 -36.26 -8.55 23.08
CA ARG A 3 -35.04 -8.78 23.86
C ARG A 3 -33.99 -7.79 23.36
N ILE A 4 -33.77 -6.73 24.13
CA ILE A 4 -32.74 -5.71 23.88
C ILE A 4 -31.43 -6.27 24.41
N ALA A 5 -30.50 -6.59 23.52
CA ALA A 5 -29.13 -6.89 23.89
C ALA A 5 -28.38 -5.56 24.04
N ALA A 6 -28.05 -5.19 25.27
CA ALA A 6 -27.14 -4.08 25.54
C ALA A 6 -25.70 -4.55 25.24
N VAL A 7 -25.15 -4.12 24.10
CA VAL A 7 -23.72 -4.23 23.82
C VAL A 7 -23.07 -2.93 24.30
N ALA A 8 -22.32 -3.02 25.39
CA ALA A 8 -21.48 -1.92 25.85
C ALA A 8 -20.32 -1.74 24.86
N LEU A 9 -20.39 -0.70 24.03
CA LEU A 9 -19.29 -0.22 23.20
C LEU A 9 -18.20 0.37 24.11
N LEU A 10 -17.16 -0.40 24.39
CA LEU A 10 -15.90 0.13 24.91
C LEU A 10 -15.17 0.81 23.75
N ALA A 11 -15.41 2.11 23.59
CA ALA A 11 -14.64 2.99 22.74
C ALA A 11 -13.26 3.23 23.38
N PHE A 12 -12.23 2.54 22.89
CA PHE A 12 -10.85 2.98 23.07
C PHE A 12 -10.38 3.60 21.75
N ALA A 13 -10.47 4.93 21.70
CA ALA A 13 -9.77 5.73 20.72
C ALA A 13 -8.27 5.68 21.03
N VAL A 14 -7.53 4.86 20.30
CA VAL A 14 -6.09 5.06 20.13
C VAL A 14 -5.95 5.75 18.79
N PHE A 15 -5.72 7.06 18.82
CA PHE A 15 -5.18 7.81 17.70
C PHE A 15 -3.71 7.42 17.57
N PRO A 16 -3.26 6.69 16.53
CA PRO A 16 -2.04 7.10 15.88
C PRO A 16 -2.40 8.36 15.07
N LEU A 17 -1.62 9.41 15.26
CA LEU A 17 -1.64 10.59 14.40
C LEU A 17 -1.72 10.13 12.93
N ALA A 18 -2.79 10.53 12.26
CA ALA A 18 -2.78 10.64 10.81
C ALA A 18 -1.71 11.69 10.48
N ALA A 19 -0.49 11.24 10.20
CA ALA A 19 0.46 12.07 9.51
C ALA A 19 -0.14 12.31 8.10
N PRO A 20 -0.35 13.56 7.68
CA PRO A 20 -0.63 13.83 6.27
C PRO A 20 0.55 13.23 5.49
N GLN A 21 0.29 12.29 4.58
CA GLN A 21 1.29 11.92 3.59
C GLN A 21 1.54 13.18 2.77
N ALA A 22 2.63 13.86 3.13
CA ALA A 22 3.18 14.97 2.39
C ALA A 22 3.57 14.46 1.00
N PRO A 23 3.68 15.34 -0.02
CA PRO A 23 4.22 14.96 -1.32
C PRO A 23 5.49 14.14 -1.12
N ASP A 24 5.64 13.04 -1.87
CA ASP A 24 6.82 12.16 -1.90
C ASP A 24 8.09 13.01 -2.02
N ASP A 25 8.63 13.40 -0.86
CA ASP A 25 9.92 14.03 -0.78
C ASP A 25 10.89 12.87 -0.93
N ALA A 26 11.68 12.86 -1.99
CA ALA A 26 12.68 11.83 -2.25
C ALA A 26 13.77 11.71 -1.14
N ASN A 27 13.61 12.47 -0.05
CA ASN A 27 14.41 12.48 1.17
C ASN A 27 13.65 11.97 2.40
N GLU A 28 12.45 11.40 2.27
CA GLU A 28 11.75 10.82 3.42
C GLU A 28 12.56 9.64 3.99
N PRO A 29 12.83 9.62 5.30
CA PRO A 29 13.63 8.59 5.91
C PRO A 29 12.86 7.26 5.91
N ILE A 30 13.45 6.23 5.31
CA ILE A 30 12.90 4.87 5.39
C ILE A 30 12.97 4.43 6.85
N LEU A 31 11.81 4.03 7.40
CA LEU A 31 11.67 3.58 8.78
C LEU A 31 11.73 2.05 8.87
N ASP A 32 12.29 1.55 9.96
CA ASP A 32 12.20 0.14 10.34
C ASP A 32 10.83 -0.18 10.98
N PHE A 33 10.63 -1.45 11.36
CA PHE A 33 9.39 -1.91 11.98
C PHE A 33 9.11 -1.28 13.36
N GLU A 34 10.11 -0.71 14.01
CA GLU A 34 9.97 -0.01 15.28
C GLU A 34 9.67 1.49 15.07
N GLY A 35 9.64 1.95 13.80
CA GLY A 35 9.42 3.34 13.43
C GLY A 35 10.69 4.20 13.51
N ASN A 36 11.87 3.60 13.64
CA ASN A 36 13.13 4.32 13.66
C ASN A 36 13.68 4.49 12.24
N PRO A 37 14.28 5.65 11.91
CA PRO A 37 14.91 5.83 10.62
C PRO A 37 16.11 4.89 10.45
N LEU A 38 16.21 4.26 9.29
CA LEU A 38 17.38 3.50 8.90
C LEU A 38 18.61 4.42 8.80
N SER A 39 19.79 3.89 9.11
CA SER A 39 21.06 4.57 8.83
C SER A 39 21.26 4.78 7.34
N GLU A 40 21.93 5.86 6.92
CA GLU A 40 22.19 6.19 5.49
C GLU A 40 22.66 4.98 4.66
N ALA A 41 23.66 4.24 5.15
CA ALA A 41 24.18 3.05 4.44
C ALA A 41 23.13 1.96 4.21
N LYS A 42 22.20 1.77 5.17
CA LYS A 42 21.09 0.82 5.06
C LYS A 42 19.98 1.33 4.15
N GLN A 43 19.74 2.64 4.13
CA GLN A 43 18.79 3.25 3.19
C GLN A 43 19.28 3.12 1.76
N GLU A 44 20.56 3.40 1.50
CA GLU A 44 21.16 3.22 0.17
C GLU A 44 21.11 1.76 -0.28
N GLU A 45 21.44 0.82 0.59
CA GLU A 45 21.35 -0.62 0.30
C GLU A 45 19.90 -1.04 0.02
N PHE A 46 18.94 -0.58 0.83
CA PHE A 46 17.52 -0.84 0.63
C PHE A 46 17.05 -0.34 -0.74
N LEU A 47 17.32 0.93 -1.07
CA LEU A 47 16.91 1.53 -2.34
C LEU A 47 17.52 0.81 -3.54
N LYS A 48 18.78 0.38 -3.42
CA LYS A 48 19.43 -0.41 -4.48
C LYS A 48 18.77 -1.76 -4.67
N LEU A 49 18.46 -2.47 -3.59
CA LEU A 49 17.77 -3.77 -3.64
C LEU A 49 16.34 -3.62 -4.17
N ASP A 50 15.64 -2.57 -3.78
CA ASP A 50 14.31 -2.23 -4.26
C ASP A 50 14.31 -1.99 -5.79
N GLN A 51 15.25 -1.18 -6.28
CA GLN A 51 15.42 -0.95 -7.73
C GLN A 51 15.78 -2.23 -8.50
N GLU A 52 16.65 -3.08 -7.94
CA GLU A 52 16.99 -4.37 -8.55
C GLU A 52 15.78 -5.30 -8.60
N GLY A 53 14.99 -5.34 -7.52
CA GLY A 53 13.74 -6.08 -7.43
C GLY A 53 12.72 -5.62 -8.45
N GLN A 54 12.50 -4.29 -8.55
CA GLN A 54 11.58 -3.70 -9.53
C GLN A 54 11.99 -4.05 -10.96
N LYS A 55 13.28 -3.91 -11.29
CA LYS A 55 13.78 -4.29 -12.61
C LYS A 55 13.51 -5.76 -12.94
N LYS A 56 13.70 -6.67 -11.96
CA LYS A 56 13.43 -8.10 -12.14
C LYS A 56 11.94 -8.39 -12.29
N PHE A 57 11.11 -7.66 -11.57
CA PHE A 57 9.66 -7.73 -11.71
C PHE A 57 9.22 -7.27 -13.10
N ASP A 58 9.74 -6.15 -13.61
CA ASP A 58 9.44 -5.65 -14.95
C ASP A 58 9.89 -6.63 -16.03
N GLU A 59 11.08 -7.23 -15.89
CA GLU A 59 11.57 -8.29 -16.76
C GLU A 59 10.60 -9.49 -16.77
N LEU A 60 10.11 -9.91 -15.60
CA LEU A 60 9.13 -11.01 -15.48
C LEU A 60 7.81 -10.66 -16.16
N VAL A 61 7.23 -9.47 -15.90
CA VAL A 61 5.98 -9.02 -16.50
C VAL A 61 6.09 -8.92 -18.02
N ALA A 62 7.26 -8.51 -18.53
CA ALA A 62 7.51 -8.49 -19.98
C ALA A 62 7.47 -9.89 -20.62
N THR A 63 7.66 -10.97 -19.85
CA THR A 63 7.52 -12.35 -20.35
C THR A 63 6.08 -12.88 -20.33
N TYR A 64 5.13 -12.13 -19.79
CA TYR A 64 3.76 -12.61 -19.66
C TYR A 64 3.10 -12.83 -21.02
N THR A 65 2.42 -13.96 -21.14
CA THR A 65 1.48 -14.21 -22.23
C THR A 65 0.27 -13.27 -22.11
N LYS A 66 -0.47 -13.08 -23.21
CA LYS A 66 -1.70 -12.28 -23.20
C LYS A 66 -2.69 -12.75 -22.12
N GLN A 67 -2.86 -14.06 -21.94
CA GLN A 67 -3.75 -14.60 -20.92
C GLN A 67 -3.31 -14.22 -19.50
N GLN A 68 -2.01 -14.19 -19.24
CA GLN A 68 -1.48 -13.76 -17.93
C GLN A 68 -1.67 -12.25 -17.71
N GLN A 69 -1.53 -11.44 -18.76
CA GLN A 69 -1.83 -10.00 -18.71
C GLN A 69 -3.31 -9.73 -18.42
N ASP A 70 -4.21 -10.46 -19.07
CA ASP A 70 -5.65 -10.35 -18.83
C ASP A 70 -6.00 -10.71 -17.37
N ILE A 71 -5.40 -11.79 -16.84
CA ILE A 71 -5.56 -12.19 -15.42
C ILE A 71 -5.00 -11.10 -14.48
N ASP A 72 -3.83 -10.54 -14.77
CA ASP A 72 -3.25 -9.46 -13.96
C ASP A 72 -4.18 -8.24 -13.89
N GLN A 73 -4.79 -7.86 -15.03
CA GLN A 73 -5.75 -6.77 -15.09
C GLN A 73 -7.01 -7.08 -14.27
N ASP A 74 -7.55 -8.29 -14.37
CA ASP A 74 -8.70 -8.73 -13.56
C ASP A 74 -8.38 -8.69 -12.06
N LEU A 75 -7.18 -9.10 -11.66
CA LEU A 75 -6.73 -9.03 -10.26
C LEU A 75 -6.66 -7.59 -9.75
N LYS A 76 -6.16 -6.64 -10.56
CA LYS A 76 -6.16 -5.20 -10.21
C LYS A 76 -7.58 -4.67 -9.99
N VAL A 77 -8.52 -5.03 -10.86
CA VAL A 77 -9.94 -4.66 -10.70
C VAL A 77 -10.56 -5.26 -9.44
N ILE A 78 -10.25 -6.53 -9.12
CA ILE A 78 -10.72 -7.18 -7.90
C ILE A 78 -10.14 -6.47 -6.66
N SER A 79 -8.84 -6.17 -6.67
CA SER A 79 -8.16 -5.46 -5.58
C SER A 79 -8.77 -4.09 -5.33
N ALA A 80 -9.01 -3.30 -6.38
CA ALA A 80 -9.67 -2.00 -6.28
C ALA A 80 -11.06 -2.10 -5.61
N LYS A 81 -11.85 -3.11 -5.97
CA LYS A 81 -13.16 -3.37 -5.34
C LYS A 81 -13.02 -3.78 -3.87
N GLN A 82 -12.00 -4.55 -3.51
CA GLN A 82 -11.73 -4.91 -2.13
C GLN A 82 -11.36 -3.67 -1.31
N SER A 83 -10.49 -2.80 -1.83
CA SER A 83 -10.13 -1.52 -1.21
C SER A 83 -11.34 -0.62 -1.00
N ASP A 84 -12.25 -0.55 -1.98
CA ASP A 84 -13.52 0.18 -1.86
C ASP A 84 -14.40 -0.36 -0.73
N ILE A 85 -14.52 -1.69 -0.60
CA ILE A 85 -15.29 -2.32 0.49
C ILE A 85 -14.66 -2.04 1.85
N LEU A 86 -13.33 -2.07 1.92
CA LEU A 86 -12.58 -1.85 3.16
C LEU A 86 -12.48 -0.36 3.53
N GLY A 87 -12.88 0.56 2.64
CA GLY A 87 -12.73 2.00 2.86
C GLY A 87 -11.27 2.44 2.92
N ILE A 88 -10.37 1.70 2.25
CA ILE A 88 -8.98 2.14 2.10
C ILE A 88 -9.00 3.43 1.28
N PRO A 89 -8.41 4.53 1.76
CA PRO A 89 -8.34 5.77 1.01
C PRO A 89 -7.73 5.49 -0.36
N LYS A 90 -8.41 5.91 -1.43
CA LYS A 90 -7.81 5.88 -2.76
C LYS A 90 -6.67 6.90 -2.74
N SER A 91 -5.45 6.42 -2.93
CA SER A 91 -4.35 7.30 -3.31
C SER A 91 -4.73 7.95 -4.64
N ASP A 92 -4.67 9.28 -4.71
CA ASP A 92 -5.05 10.09 -5.88
C ASP A 92 -4.10 9.88 -7.10
N GLU A 93 -3.26 8.83 -7.11
CA GLU A 93 -2.19 8.63 -8.09
C GLU A 93 -2.52 7.67 -9.24
N GLU A 94 -3.75 7.15 -9.34
CA GLU A 94 -4.19 6.39 -10.53
C GLU A 94 -5.10 7.21 -11.48
N GLU A 95 -4.93 8.53 -11.55
CA GLU A 95 -5.39 9.33 -12.68
C GLU A 95 -4.29 9.45 -13.75
N PHE A 96 -3.81 8.32 -14.28
CA PHE A 96 -3.12 8.32 -15.57
C PHE A 96 -4.16 8.03 -16.67
N THR A 97 -4.72 9.13 -17.18
CA THR A 97 -5.57 9.17 -18.38
C THR A 97 -4.80 8.73 -19.65
N PRO A 98 -5.51 8.21 -20.68
CA PRO A 98 -4.97 7.39 -21.78
C PRO A 98 -4.01 8.08 -22.76
#